data_AF-A0A969PWK2-F1
#
_entry.id   AF-A0A969PWK2-F1
#
_cell.length_a   1.000
_cell.length_b   1.000
_cell.length_c   1.000
_cell.angle_alpha   90.00
_cell.angle_beta   90.00
_cell.angle_gamma   90.00
#
_symmetry.space_group_name_H-M   'P 1'
#
loop_
_entity.id
_entity.type
_entity.pdbx_description
1 polymer ?
#
loop_
_entity_poly.entity_id
_entity_poly.type
_entity_poly.pdbx_seq_one_letter_code
_entity_poly.pdbx_strand_id
1 'polypeptide(L)'
;MMGIEVRAPPNDSYTGDQFRLNGTNISNAINPSNDVFNSTISSLGAHVTTKNPNYINQLGYDADIFSANGILANGSTSATLTVTTGGEVILPGVITSAINLYTPVVNVNKTLNDLNGDPAEIGDILEYTVVVRNNRDANGMAIQRIITFLSILFLPIQLMFPIA
;
A
#
# COMPACT_ATOMS: atom_id res chain seq x y z
N MET A 1 -4.22 -6.27 5.75
CA MET A 1 -4.75 -7.57 6.22
C MET A 1 -6.24 -7.64 5.92
N MET A 2 -6.79 -8.84 5.75
CA MET A 2 -8.21 -9.06 5.46
C MET A 2 -8.73 -10.17 6.35
N GLY A 3 -9.81 -9.91 7.07
CA GLY A 3 -10.50 -10.91 7.89
C GLY A 3 -11.74 -11.40 7.18
N ILE A 4 -12.01 -12.69 7.22
CA ILE A 4 -13.22 -13.28 6.67
C ILE A 4 -13.78 -14.33 7.61
N GLU A 5 -15.08 -14.25 7.83
CA GLU A 5 -15.86 -15.21 8.59
C GLU A 5 -16.92 -15.82 7.67
N VAL A 6 -16.90 -17.14 7.55
CA VAL A 6 -17.74 -17.90 6.63
C VAL A 6 -18.28 -19.14 7.31
N ARG A 7 -19.44 -19.60 6.85
CA ARG A 7 -19.91 -20.96 7.11
C ARG A 7 -19.82 -21.81 5.84
N ALA A 8 -19.07 -22.90 5.90
CA ALA A 8 -18.91 -23.95 4.91
C ALA A 8 -19.50 -25.28 5.43
N PRO A 9 -19.61 -26.34 4.61
CA PRO A 9 -19.94 -27.67 5.08
C PRO A 9 -18.88 -28.22 6.06
N PRO A 10 -19.26 -29.13 7.00
CA PRO A 10 -18.30 -29.66 7.98
C PRO A 10 -17.20 -30.55 7.40
N ASN A 11 -17.35 -30.99 6.15
CA ASN A 11 -16.47 -31.98 5.53
C ASN A 11 -15.49 -31.33 4.56
N ASP A 12 -14.21 -31.39 4.93
CA ASP A 12 -13.05 -30.84 4.24
C ASP A 12 -12.61 -31.69 3.02
N SER A 13 -13.59 -32.18 2.24
CA SER A 13 -13.35 -33.08 1.09
C SER A 13 -13.81 -32.47 -0.23
N TYR A 14 -14.45 -31.31 -0.18
CA TYR A 14 -14.82 -30.54 -1.34
C TYR A 14 -13.75 -29.49 -1.60
N THR A 15 -13.53 -29.18 -2.87
CA THR A 15 -12.54 -28.22 -3.32
C THR A 15 -13.16 -27.39 -4.46
N GLY A 16 -12.48 -26.33 -4.87
CA GLY A 16 -12.84 -25.45 -5.97
C GLY A 16 -13.44 -24.13 -5.52
N ASP A 17 -13.60 -23.94 -4.22
CA ASP A 17 -13.88 -22.64 -3.63
C ASP A 17 -12.64 -21.75 -3.65
N GLN A 18 -12.90 -20.46 -3.85
CA GLN A 18 -11.85 -19.46 -4.00
C GLN A 18 -12.32 -18.15 -3.40
N PHE A 19 -11.36 -17.43 -2.83
CA PHE A 19 -11.53 -16.05 -2.44
C PHE A 19 -10.58 -15.18 -3.25
N ARG A 20 -11.11 -14.14 -3.90
CA ARG A 20 -10.34 -13.28 -4.79
C ARG A 20 -10.51 -11.81 -4.44
N LEU A 21 -9.40 -11.08 -4.47
CA LEU A 21 -9.34 -9.62 -4.38
C LEU A 21 -8.86 -9.06 -5.73
N ASN A 22 -9.66 -8.22 -6.38
CA ASN A 22 -9.38 -7.69 -7.72
C ASN A 22 -8.97 -8.79 -8.73
N GLY A 23 -9.61 -9.95 -8.64
CA GLY A 23 -9.32 -11.10 -9.49
C GLY A 23 -8.07 -11.91 -9.10
N THR A 24 -7.31 -11.50 -8.09
CA THR A 24 -6.16 -12.27 -7.57
C THR A 24 -6.62 -13.19 -6.45
N ASN A 25 -6.26 -14.48 -6.51
CA ASN A 25 -6.58 -15.44 -5.45
C ASN A 25 -5.86 -15.09 -4.14
N ILE A 26 -6.64 -14.99 -3.08
CA ILE A 26 -6.18 -14.90 -1.70
C ILE A 26 -6.04 -16.33 -1.19
N SER A 27 -4.85 -16.70 -0.73
CA SER A 27 -4.54 -18.04 -0.24
C SER A 27 -3.29 -18.03 0.64
N ASN A 28 -3.04 -19.14 1.34
CA ASN A 28 -1.82 -19.41 2.07
C ASN A 28 -1.63 -20.94 2.22
N ALA A 29 -0.65 -21.38 3.03
CA ALA A 29 -0.36 -22.80 3.21
C ALA A 29 -1.47 -23.58 3.95
N ILE A 30 -2.26 -22.90 4.79
CA ILE A 30 -3.37 -23.48 5.54
C ILE A 30 -4.66 -23.42 4.71
N ASN A 31 -4.83 -22.39 3.88
CA ASN A 31 -6.00 -22.14 3.04
C ASN A 31 -5.58 -22.05 1.56
N PRO A 32 -5.40 -23.20 0.88
CA PRO A 32 -4.98 -23.26 -0.52
C PRO A 32 -5.92 -22.52 -1.47
N SER A 33 -5.41 -22.07 -2.62
CA SER A 33 -6.17 -21.22 -3.57
C SER A 33 -7.39 -21.87 -4.23
N ASN A 34 -7.52 -23.19 -4.10
CA ASN A 34 -8.63 -24.00 -4.59
C ASN A 34 -9.42 -24.65 -3.43
N ASP A 35 -9.16 -24.23 -2.20
CA ASP A 35 -9.78 -24.75 -0.98
C ASP A 35 -9.59 -23.74 0.16
N VAL A 36 -10.18 -22.55 -0.01
CA VAL A 36 -9.90 -21.41 0.88
C VAL A 36 -10.78 -21.45 2.14
N PHE A 37 -11.98 -22.00 2.04
CA PHE A 37 -13.00 -22.11 3.07
C PHE A 37 -13.09 -23.55 3.59
N ASN A 38 -12.05 -23.97 4.30
CA ASN A 38 -11.78 -25.35 4.70
C ASN A 38 -12.10 -25.63 6.19
N SER A 39 -13.05 -24.88 6.76
CA SER A 39 -13.47 -24.98 8.16
C SER A 39 -12.35 -24.73 9.18
N THR A 40 -11.44 -23.79 8.93
CA THR A 40 -10.34 -23.48 9.85
C THR A 40 -10.47 -22.11 10.51
N ILE A 41 -9.74 -21.93 11.60
CA ILE A 41 -9.51 -20.59 12.17
C ILE A 41 -8.01 -20.38 12.11
N SER A 42 -7.58 -19.49 11.22
CA SER A 42 -6.17 -19.21 10.98
C SER A 42 -5.87 -17.71 10.93
N SER A 43 -4.61 -17.37 11.21
CA SER A 43 -4.09 -16.03 11.05
C SER A 43 -2.80 -16.07 10.27
N LEU A 44 -2.79 -15.41 9.12
CA LEU A 44 -1.64 -15.24 8.24
C LEU A 44 -0.96 -16.57 7.88
N GLY A 45 -1.74 -17.64 7.68
CA GLY A 45 -1.25 -18.96 7.33
C GLY A 45 -0.78 -19.81 8.51
N ALA A 46 -1.24 -19.53 9.73
CA ALA A 46 -1.04 -20.37 10.89
C ALA A 46 -2.37 -20.62 11.62
N HIS A 47 -2.63 -21.85 12.06
CA HIS A 47 -3.81 -22.15 12.85
C HIS A 47 -3.81 -21.41 14.19
N VAL A 48 -4.97 -20.89 14.58
CA VAL A 48 -5.20 -20.41 15.94
C VAL A 48 -5.39 -21.63 16.86
N THR A 49 -4.51 -21.78 17.84
CA THR A 49 -4.49 -22.94 18.76
C THR A 49 -5.07 -22.67 20.14
N THR A 50 -5.36 -21.40 20.46
CA THR A 50 -5.93 -20.97 21.74
C THR A 50 -7.45 -21.15 21.79
N LYS A 51 -7.93 -22.31 21.34
CA LYS A 51 -9.34 -22.71 21.30
C LYS A 51 -9.58 -23.86 22.29
N ASN A 52 -10.80 -24.01 22.78
CA ASN A 52 -11.17 -25.14 23.63
C ASN A 52 -12.57 -25.65 23.26
N PRO A 53 -12.70 -26.85 22.66
CA PRO A 53 -11.63 -27.76 22.22
C PRO A 53 -10.82 -27.20 21.03
N ASN A 54 -9.53 -27.57 20.93
CA ASN A 54 -8.65 -27.12 19.86
C ASN A 54 -8.66 -28.07 18.64
N TYR A 55 -9.81 -28.19 17.98
CA TYR A 55 -9.88 -28.92 16.71
C TYR A 55 -9.27 -28.07 15.57
N ILE A 56 -8.81 -28.72 14.51
CA ILE A 56 -8.43 -28.02 13.27
C ILE A 56 -9.71 -27.63 12.52
N ASN A 57 -10.50 -28.63 12.13
CA ASN A 57 -11.83 -28.44 11.54
C ASN A 57 -12.83 -27.91 12.59
N GLN A 58 -13.52 -26.81 12.29
CA GLN A 58 -14.51 -26.17 13.16
C GLN A 58 -15.96 -26.47 12.75
N LEU A 59 -16.22 -27.66 12.21
CA LEU A 59 -17.55 -28.12 11.85
C LEU A 59 -18.27 -27.20 10.86
N GLY A 60 -17.53 -26.69 9.88
CA GLY A 60 -18.07 -25.80 8.86
C GLY A 60 -17.95 -24.31 9.19
N TYR A 61 -17.18 -23.93 10.19
CA TYR A 61 -16.93 -22.52 10.50
C TYR A 61 -15.53 -22.10 10.10
N ASP A 62 -15.43 -20.99 9.39
CA ASP A 62 -14.17 -20.37 8.98
C ASP A 62 -14.04 -18.99 9.59
N ALA A 63 -12.88 -18.70 10.19
CA ALA A 63 -12.52 -17.35 10.61
C ALA A 63 -11.03 -17.11 10.39
N ASP A 64 -10.72 -16.52 9.23
CA ASP A 64 -9.36 -16.43 8.72
C ASP A 64 -8.90 -15.01 8.50
N ILE A 65 -7.61 -14.77 8.77
CA ILE A 65 -6.92 -13.52 8.44
C ILE A 65 -5.89 -13.77 7.37
N PHE A 66 -6.01 -13.07 6.24
CA PHE A 66 -5.11 -13.17 5.10
C PHE A 66 -4.22 -11.93 4.95
N SER A 67 -3.01 -12.16 4.42
CA SER A 67 -2.22 -11.09 3.81
C SER A 67 -2.76 -10.80 2.41
N ALA A 68 -2.96 -9.53 2.11
CA ALA A 68 -3.39 -9.06 0.79
C ALA A 68 -2.43 -7.99 0.24
N ASN A 69 -1.18 -8.01 0.71
CA ASN A 69 -0.18 -7.01 0.37
C ASN A 69 0.14 -7.05 -1.13
N GLY A 70 0.24 -5.87 -1.75
CA GLY A 70 0.61 -5.73 -3.16
C GLY A 70 -0.51 -5.98 -4.17
N ILE A 71 -1.72 -6.35 -3.72
CA ILE A 71 -2.87 -6.59 -4.63
C ILE A 71 -3.60 -5.30 -4.96
N LEU A 72 -3.73 -4.40 -3.98
CA LEU A 72 -4.30 -3.06 -4.20
C LEU A 72 -3.19 -2.11 -4.64
N ALA A 73 -3.41 -1.43 -5.76
CA ALA A 73 -2.48 -0.44 -6.29
C ALA A 73 -2.58 0.89 -5.52
N ASN A 74 -1.53 1.71 -5.61
CA ASN A 74 -1.57 3.07 -5.08
C ASN A 74 -2.67 3.89 -5.77
N GLY A 75 -3.48 4.58 -4.96
CA GLY A 75 -4.60 5.37 -5.47
C GLY A 75 -5.86 4.57 -5.81
N SER A 76 -5.91 3.25 -5.56
CA SER A 76 -7.15 2.49 -5.68
C SER A 76 -8.23 3.04 -4.73
N THR A 77 -9.36 3.44 -5.29
CA THR A 77 -10.54 3.93 -4.55
C THR A 77 -11.64 2.88 -4.42
N SER A 78 -11.49 1.74 -5.09
CA SER A 78 -12.41 0.61 -5.05
C SER A 78 -11.63 -0.71 -5.07
N ALA A 79 -12.29 -1.76 -4.60
CA ALA A 79 -11.80 -3.12 -4.67
C ALA A 79 -12.98 -4.08 -4.84
N THR A 80 -12.78 -5.15 -5.60
CA THR A 80 -13.78 -6.20 -5.80
C THR A 80 -13.36 -7.43 -5.02
N LEU A 81 -14.25 -7.90 -4.15
CA LEU A 81 -14.16 -9.18 -3.48
C LEU A 81 -15.03 -10.18 -4.23
N THR A 82 -14.50 -11.37 -4.48
CA THR A 82 -15.25 -12.43 -5.15
C THR A 82 -15.06 -13.73 -4.39
N VAL A 83 -16.18 -14.34 -4.02
CA VAL A 83 -16.26 -15.67 -3.44
C VAL A 83 -16.86 -16.59 -4.51
N THR A 84 -16.16 -17.68 -4.83
CA THR A 84 -16.67 -18.74 -5.70
C THR A 84 -16.59 -20.06 -4.98
N THR A 85 -17.42 -21.02 -5.40
CA THR A 85 -17.51 -22.36 -4.82
C THR A 85 -17.63 -23.38 -5.95
N GLY A 86 -16.95 -24.52 -5.81
CA GLY A 86 -16.95 -25.60 -6.80
C GLY A 86 -18.07 -26.62 -6.61
N GLY A 87 -18.80 -26.58 -5.50
CA GLY A 87 -19.82 -27.59 -5.19
C GLY A 87 -20.52 -27.45 -3.84
N GLU A 88 -20.22 -26.40 -3.08
CA GLU A 88 -20.72 -26.21 -1.71
C GLU A 88 -21.49 -24.90 -1.56
N VAL A 89 -22.29 -24.82 -0.50
CA VAL A 89 -22.90 -23.56 -0.08
C VAL A 89 -21.97 -22.86 0.89
N ILE A 90 -21.52 -21.67 0.49
CA ILE A 90 -20.66 -20.80 1.28
C ILE A 90 -21.47 -19.58 1.68
N LEU A 91 -21.55 -19.30 2.98
CA LEU A 91 -22.28 -18.16 3.52
C LEU A 91 -21.30 -17.21 4.22
N PRO A 92 -20.84 -16.15 3.54
CA PRO A 92 -20.03 -15.12 4.19
C PRO A 92 -20.86 -14.40 5.25
N GLY A 93 -20.41 -14.45 6.50
CA GLY A 93 -21.00 -13.69 7.59
C GLY A 93 -20.43 -12.27 7.61
N VAL A 94 -19.10 -12.17 7.67
CA VAL A 94 -18.38 -10.89 7.77
C VAL A 94 -17.13 -10.94 6.89
N ILE A 95 -16.89 -9.86 6.14
CA ILE A 95 -15.60 -9.63 5.47
C ILE A 95 -15.11 -8.24 5.88
N THR A 96 -13.88 -8.17 6.38
CA THR A 96 -13.24 -6.94 6.83
C THR A 96 -11.89 -6.76 6.12
N SER A 97 -11.50 -5.51 5.91
CA SER A 97 -10.17 -5.18 5.40
C SER A 97 -9.53 -4.09 6.25
N ALA A 98 -8.21 -4.17 6.37
CA ALA A 98 -7.38 -3.12 6.96
C ALA A 98 -6.23 -2.83 6.00
N ILE A 99 -6.19 -1.58 5.54
CA ILE A 99 -5.25 -1.07 4.54
C ILE A 99 -4.35 -0.05 5.23
N ASN A 100 -3.04 -0.26 5.14
CA ASN A 100 -2.07 0.72 5.62
C ASN A 100 -1.76 1.70 4.49
N LEU A 101 -1.98 3.00 4.75
CA LEU A 101 -1.61 4.06 3.82
C LEU A 101 -0.17 4.49 4.07
N TYR A 102 0.63 4.51 3.01
CA TYR A 102 1.97 5.09 3.02
C TYR A 102 1.92 6.50 2.43
N THR A 103 1.89 7.50 3.31
CA THR A 103 2.04 8.91 2.92
C THR A 103 3.53 9.27 2.90
N PRO A 104 4.12 9.69 1.76
CA PRO A 104 5.54 10.03 1.70
C PRO A 104 5.85 11.27 2.55
N VAL A 105 7.07 11.34 3.07
CA VAL A 105 7.60 12.54 3.73
C VAL A 105 8.65 13.13 2.82
N VAL A 106 8.36 14.24 2.16
CA VAL A 106 9.28 14.83 1.16
C VAL A 106 10.03 16.00 1.75
N ASN A 107 11.36 15.91 1.76
CA ASN A 107 12.26 17.01 2.12
C ASN A 107 12.92 17.55 0.85
N VAL A 108 12.88 18.87 0.67
CA VAL A 108 13.51 19.56 -0.47
C VAL A 108 14.61 20.47 0.05
N ASN A 109 15.84 20.22 -0.36
CA ASN A 109 16.99 21.10 -0.10
C ASN A 109 17.43 21.75 -1.40
N LYS A 110 17.65 23.06 -1.38
CA LYS A 110 18.15 23.83 -2.51
C LYS A 110 19.43 24.53 -2.10
N THR A 111 20.50 24.31 -2.86
CA THR A 111 21.76 25.06 -2.72
C THR A 111 22.02 25.85 -3.99
N LEU A 112 22.76 26.94 -3.82
CA LEU A 112 23.22 27.84 -4.87
C LEU A 112 24.75 27.71 -4.94
N ASN A 113 25.28 27.67 -6.16
CA ASN A 113 26.69 27.89 -6.43
C ASN A 113 26.83 28.94 -7.53
N ASP A 114 27.64 29.96 -7.29
CA ASP A 114 27.99 30.93 -8.34
C ASP A 114 29.14 30.38 -9.17
N LEU A 115 28.98 30.32 -10.49
CA LEU A 115 30.01 29.79 -11.40
C LEU A 115 30.95 30.85 -11.96
N ASN A 116 30.68 32.14 -11.72
CA ASN A 116 31.46 33.24 -12.28
C ASN A 116 31.85 34.35 -11.28
N GLY A 117 31.56 34.21 -9.99
CA GLY A 117 32.20 34.97 -8.91
C GLY A 117 31.39 35.02 -7.60
N ASP A 118 32.06 35.09 -6.45
CA ASP A 118 31.38 35.36 -5.17
C ASP A 118 31.57 36.84 -4.77
N PRO A 119 30.54 37.55 -4.26
CA PRO A 119 29.15 37.12 -4.05
C PRO A 119 28.31 37.17 -5.34
N ALA A 120 27.14 36.51 -5.35
CA ALA A 120 26.24 36.50 -6.49
C ALA A 120 25.68 37.90 -6.86
N GLU A 121 25.91 38.32 -8.09
CA GLU A 121 25.53 39.60 -8.68
C GLU A 121 24.61 39.45 -9.92
N ILE A 122 24.11 40.58 -10.41
CA ILE A 122 23.23 40.61 -11.59
C ILE A 122 24.06 40.33 -12.84
N GLY A 123 23.68 39.30 -13.59
CA GLY A 123 24.40 38.84 -14.78
C GLY A 123 25.16 37.53 -14.57
N ASP A 124 25.21 37.05 -13.33
CA ASP A 124 25.92 35.82 -12.98
C ASP A 124 25.16 34.55 -13.38
N ILE A 125 25.96 33.51 -13.64
CA ILE A 125 25.55 32.15 -13.96
C ILE A 125 25.50 31.38 -12.64
N LEU A 126 24.28 31.27 -12.11
CA LEU A 126 24.04 30.51 -10.88
C LEU A 126 23.65 29.07 -11.21
N GLU A 127 24.34 28.14 -10.55
CA GLU A 127 23.99 26.73 -10.54
C GLU A 127 23.15 26.42 -9.29
N TYR A 128 21.94 25.92 -9.50
CA TYR A 128 21.11 25.42 -8.42
C TYR A 128 21.18 23.90 -8.36
N THR A 129 21.54 23.38 -7.19
CA THR A 129 21.37 21.97 -6.87
C THR A 129 20.12 21.80 -6.03
N VAL A 130 19.13 21.10 -6.57
CA VAL A 130 17.91 20.73 -5.83
C VAL A 130 17.99 19.24 -5.51
N VAL A 131 17.93 18.92 -4.21
CA VAL A 131 17.90 17.56 -3.69
C VAL A 131 16.52 17.31 -3.10
N VAL A 132 15.79 16.36 -3.67
CA VAL A 132 14.50 15.89 -3.16
C VAL A 132 14.71 14.53 -2.51
N ARG A 133 14.34 14.38 -1.23
CA ARG A 133 14.43 13.12 -0.48
C ARG A 133 13.05 12.69 0.03
N ASN A 134 12.71 11.42 -0.19
CA ASN A 134 11.57 10.79 0.50
C ASN A 134 12.08 10.16 1.81
N ASN A 135 11.79 10.78 2.94
CA ASN A 135 12.48 10.57 4.21
C ASN A 135 11.76 9.62 5.18
N ARG A 136 10.82 8.80 4.68
CA ARG A 136 9.99 7.92 5.53
C ARG A 136 10.67 6.59 5.90
N ASP A 137 11.76 6.27 5.20
CA ASP A 137 12.51 5.03 5.27
C ASP A 137 13.94 5.40 4.83
N ALA A 138 14.96 4.93 5.54
CA ALA A 138 16.37 5.29 5.30
C ALA A 138 16.94 4.94 3.89
N ASN A 139 16.07 4.48 2.98
CA ASN A 139 16.36 4.09 1.59
C ASN A 139 15.66 4.98 0.54
N GLY A 140 15.12 6.14 0.93
CA GLY A 140 14.49 7.06 0.00
C GLY A 140 15.42 7.50 -1.13
N MET A 141 15.09 7.14 -2.37
CA MET A 141 15.82 7.59 -3.55
C MET A 141 15.90 9.12 -3.56
N ALA A 142 17.13 9.65 -3.55
CA ALA A 142 17.37 11.07 -3.76
C ALA A 142 17.40 11.36 -5.26
N ILE A 143 16.53 12.25 -5.74
CA ILE A 143 16.70 12.83 -7.07
C ILE A 143 17.51 14.10 -6.90
N GLN A 144 18.68 14.15 -7.51
CA GLN A 144 19.51 15.34 -7.62
C GLN A 144 19.41 15.85 -9.05
N ARG A 145 18.89 17.07 -9.23
CA ARG A 145 18.86 17.73 -10.52
C ARG A 145 19.68 19.00 -10.45
N ILE A 146 20.63 19.14 -11.38
CA ILE A 146 21.40 20.36 -11.61
C ILE A 146 20.65 21.16 -12.68
N ILE A 147 20.34 22.41 -12.37
CA ILE A 147 19.75 23.34 -13.33
C ILE A 147 20.66 24.56 -13.39
N THR A 148 21.27 24.78 -14.56
CA THR A 148 22.13 25.94 -14.86
C THR A 148 21.30 26.95 -15.64
N PHE A 149 21.23 28.19 -15.17
CA PHE A 149 20.62 29.29 -15.93
C PHE A 149 21.72 30.23 -16.43
N LEU A 150 21.70 30.56 -17.73
CA LEU A 150 22.66 31.48 -18.37
C LEU A 150 22.33 32.97 -18.10
N SER A 151 21.21 33.27 -17.43
CA SER A 151 20.90 34.58 -16.88
C SER A 151 19.67 34.49 -15.97
N ILE A 152 19.73 35.13 -14.80
CA ILE A 152 18.55 35.37 -13.95
C ILE A 152 18.06 36.79 -14.24
N LEU A 153 16.95 36.91 -14.96
CA LEU A 153 16.25 38.19 -15.09
C LEU A 153 15.48 38.42 -13.77
N PHE A 154 16.05 39.22 -12.86
CA PHE A 154 15.25 39.80 -11.79
C PHE A 154 14.29 40.81 -12.42
N LEU A 155 13.01 40.45 -12.56
CA LEU A 155 11.97 41.45 -12.73
C LEU A 155 11.89 42.23 -11.41
N PRO A 156 12.20 43.53 -11.37
CA PRO A 156 12.03 44.30 -10.15
C PRO A 156 10.54 44.35 -9.81
N ILE A 157 10.17 43.78 -8.66
CA ILE A 157 8.87 44.05 -8.05
C ILE A 157 8.93 45.50 -7.55
N GLN A 158 8.44 46.46 -8.34
CA GLN A 158 8.05 47.75 -7.81
C GLN A 158 6.77 47.55 -6.98
N LEU A 159 6.92 47.49 -5.65
CA LEU A 159 5.79 47.69 -4.75
C LEU A 159 5.45 49.19 -4.77
N MET A 160 4.47 49.59 -5.56
CA MET A 160 3.89 50.92 -5.51
C MET A 160 2.74 50.90 -4.49
N PHE A 161 2.96 51.48 -3.31
CA PHE A 161 1.88 51.74 -2.35
C PHE A 161 1.12 53.00 -2.80
N PRO A 162 -0.20 52.96 -3.01
CA PRO A 162 -0.98 54.17 -3.17
C PRO A 162 -1.03 54.93 -1.84
N ILE A 163 -0.70 56.22 -1.89
CA ILE A 163 -0.94 57.18 -0.81
C ILE A 163 -2.32 57.76 -1.04
N ALA A 164 -3.30 57.33 -0.24
CA ALA A 164 -4.44 58.10 0.26
C ALA A 164 -5.22 57.23 1.27
#